data_AF-A0A923X448-F1
#
_entry.id   AF-A0A923X448-F1
#
_cell.length_a   1.000
_cell.length_b   1.000
_cell.length_c   1.000
_cell.angle_alpha   90.00
_cell.angle_beta   90.00
_cell.angle_gamma   90.00
#
_symmetry.space_group_name_H-M   'P 1'
#
loop_
_entity.id
_entity.type
_entity.pdbx_description
1 polymer ?
#
loop_
_entity_poly.entity_id
_entity_poly.type
_entity_poly.pdbx_seq_one_letter_code
_entity_poly.pdbx_strand_id
1 'polypeptide(L)'
;HLAPGDLVLVARAVRDEGTSHHYLPDGAPALPDARLAAAIAGELDARELAHHRTATWTTDAIYRETADEVRAHVAAGVDVVEMEAAAVFAVGAVRGAQVASLLVVSDIISTLDGTWVPEFHGEVVGAALERAFDVAVAVLT
;
A
#
# COMPACT_ATOMS: atom_id res chain seq x y z
N HIS A 1 -8.46 4.47 9.98
CA HIS A 1 -9.87 4.65 9.57
C HIS A 1 -9.96 4.44 8.07
N LEU A 2 -9.97 3.19 7.63
CA LEU A 2 -10.10 2.77 6.24
C LEU A 2 -11.20 1.71 6.16
N ALA A 3 -11.89 1.64 5.04
CA ALA A 3 -12.96 0.71 4.76
C ALA A 3 -12.68 -0.07 3.46
N PRO A 4 -13.29 -1.26 3.29
CA PRO A 4 -13.19 -2.01 2.05
C PRO A 4 -13.55 -1.16 0.82
N GLY A 5 -12.70 -1.18 -0.20
CA GLY A 5 -12.84 -0.40 -1.43
C GLY A 5 -12.19 0.98 -1.40
N ASP A 6 -11.65 1.43 -0.26
CA ASP A 6 -10.86 2.66 -0.21
C ASP A 6 -9.59 2.53 -1.05
N LEU A 7 -9.29 3.57 -1.82
CA LEU A 7 -8.05 3.69 -2.60
C LEU A 7 -6.94 4.27 -1.73
N VAL A 8 -5.76 3.65 -1.75
CA VAL A 8 -4.61 4.09 -0.95
C VAL A 8 -3.38 4.25 -1.82
N LEU A 9 -2.92 5.48 -2.00
CA LEU A 9 -1.62 5.78 -2.60
C LEU A 9 -0.53 5.67 -1.53
N VAL A 10 0.36 4.69 -1.68
CA VAL A 10 1.42 4.41 -0.70
C VAL A 10 2.43 5.57 -0.66
N ALA A 11 2.61 6.16 0.52
CA ALA A 11 3.57 7.26 0.75
C ALA A 11 4.98 6.75 1.08
N ARG A 12 5.07 5.64 1.82
CA ARG A 12 6.29 4.91 2.19
C ARG A 12 5.92 3.49 2.61
N ALA A 13 6.86 2.57 2.52
CA ALA A 13 6.68 1.20 2.99
C ALA A 13 7.65 0.88 4.14
N VAL A 14 7.13 0.29 5.23
CA VAL A 14 7.94 -0.31 6.29
C VAL A 14 8.47 -1.65 5.79
N ARG A 15 9.78 -1.86 5.98
CA ARG A 15 10.53 -3.01 5.46
C ARG A 15 10.56 -4.15 6.47
N ASP A 16 9.51 -4.94 6.51
CA ASP A 16 9.39 -6.13 7.37
C ASP A 16 9.24 -7.42 6.54
N GLU A 17 9.89 -7.41 5.37
CA GLU A 17 10.10 -8.55 4.49
C GLU A 17 11.59 -8.72 4.22
N GLY A 18 12.02 -9.87 3.69
CA GLY A 18 13.45 -10.18 3.55
C GLY A 18 14.16 -9.51 2.36
N THR A 19 13.45 -9.21 1.29
CA THR A 19 14.04 -8.81 0.00
C THR A 19 14.63 -7.41 0.04
N SER A 20 13.92 -6.40 0.54
CA SER A 20 14.40 -5.00 0.45
C SER A 20 15.73 -4.75 1.16
N HIS A 21 16.04 -5.53 2.21
CA HIS A 21 17.30 -5.47 2.95
C HIS A 21 18.52 -5.87 2.14
N HIS A 22 18.33 -6.57 1.02
CA HIS A 22 19.41 -6.85 0.08
C HIS A 22 19.65 -5.73 -0.94
N TYR A 23 18.76 -4.75 -1.03
CA TYR A 23 18.83 -3.66 -2.02
C TYR A 23 19.10 -2.29 -1.39
N LEU A 24 18.61 -2.04 -0.17
CA LEU A 24 18.77 -0.77 0.53
C LEU A 24 19.52 -0.94 1.85
N PRO A 25 20.38 0.03 2.25
CA PRO A 25 21.04 0.01 3.56
C PRO A 25 20.05 -0.06 4.73
N ASP A 26 20.52 -0.55 5.87
CA ASP A 26 19.75 -0.57 7.11
C ASP A 26 19.23 0.82 7.47
N GLY A 27 17.95 0.91 7.84
CA GLY A 27 17.28 2.17 8.19
C GLY A 27 16.91 3.07 7.01
N ALA A 28 17.33 2.76 5.78
CA ALA A 28 16.87 3.51 4.60
C ALA A 28 15.37 3.28 4.35
N PRO A 29 14.57 4.32 4.10
CA PRO A 29 13.15 4.17 3.83
C PRO A 29 12.92 3.56 2.44
N ALA A 30 11.93 2.67 2.31
CA ALA A 30 11.41 2.28 1.00
C ALA A 30 10.34 3.29 0.56
N LEU A 31 10.61 4.02 -0.52
CA LEU A 31 9.79 5.12 -1.02
C LEU A 31 9.37 4.89 -2.47
N PRO A 32 8.15 5.30 -2.87
CA PRO A 32 7.80 5.34 -4.27
C PRO A 32 8.58 6.45 -5.01
N ASP A 33 8.65 6.35 -6.33
CA ASP A 33 9.05 7.44 -7.20
C ASP A 33 8.09 8.62 -7.05
N ALA A 34 8.62 9.78 -6.68
CA ALA A 34 7.82 10.95 -6.36
C ALA A 34 7.05 11.49 -7.57
N ARG A 35 7.60 11.36 -8.79
CA ARG A 35 6.93 11.85 -10.00
C ARG A 35 5.76 10.95 -10.38
N LEU A 36 5.97 9.64 -10.36
CA LEU A 36 4.92 8.67 -10.65
C LEU A 36 3.81 8.73 -9.61
N ALA A 37 4.15 8.83 -8.31
CA ALA A 37 3.16 9.01 -7.26
C ALA A 37 2.34 10.30 -7.42
N ALA A 38 2.98 11.41 -7.83
CA ALA A 38 2.28 12.67 -8.10
C ALA A 38 1.36 12.57 -9.33
N ALA A 39 1.77 11.83 -10.37
CA ALA A 39 0.92 11.59 -11.54
C ALA A 39 -0.31 10.76 -11.17
N ILE A 40 -0.15 9.71 -10.35
CA ILE A 40 -1.28 8.92 -9.83
C ILE A 40 -2.22 9.78 -9.01
N ALA A 41 -1.69 10.61 -8.09
CA ALA A 41 -2.51 11.51 -7.28
C ALA A 41 -3.31 12.50 -8.16
N GLY A 42 -2.66 13.09 -9.16
CA GLY A 42 -3.32 14.01 -10.09
C GLY A 42 -4.44 13.35 -10.91
N GLU A 43 -4.25 12.10 -11.33
CA GLU A 43 -5.27 11.35 -12.06
C GLU A 43 -6.45 10.95 -11.16
N LEU A 44 -6.17 10.58 -9.90
CA LEU A 44 -7.22 10.34 -8.90
C LEU A 44 -8.06 11.60 -8.65
N ASP A 45 -7.39 12.75 -8.47
CA ASP A 45 -8.05 14.04 -8.27
C ASP A 45 -8.88 14.47 -9.49
N ALA A 46 -8.35 14.30 -10.70
CA ALA A 46 -9.04 14.65 -11.95
C ALA A 46 -10.32 13.82 -12.17
N ARG A 47 -10.36 12.60 -11.64
CA ARG A 47 -11.53 11.71 -11.67
C ARG A 47 -12.44 11.84 -10.46
N GLU A 48 -12.14 12.77 -9.55
CA GLU A 48 -12.86 12.98 -8.29
C GLU A 48 -12.93 11.70 -7.43
N LEU A 49 -11.87 10.86 -7.50
CA LEU A 49 -11.77 9.63 -6.73
C LEU A 49 -11.18 9.92 -5.35
N ALA A 50 -12.01 9.75 -4.33
CA ALA A 50 -11.57 9.80 -2.94
C ALA A 50 -10.47 8.77 -2.70
N HIS A 51 -9.35 9.22 -2.11
CA HIS A 51 -8.21 8.38 -1.85
C HIS A 51 -7.46 8.85 -0.60
N HIS A 52 -6.71 7.92 -0.01
CA HIS A 52 -5.84 8.16 1.12
C HIS A 52 -4.38 8.12 0.69
N ARG A 53 -3.55 8.89 1.38
CA ARG A 53 -2.10 8.81 1.25
C ARG A 53 -1.49 8.51 2.61
N THR A 54 -1.01 7.28 2.80
CA THR A 54 -0.50 6.79 4.08
C THR A 54 0.67 5.82 3.88
N ALA A 55 1.33 5.44 4.97
CA ALA A 55 2.37 4.42 4.94
C ALA A 55 1.76 3.01 4.95
N THR A 56 2.48 2.06 4.34
CA THR A 56 2.15 0.64 4.42
C THR A 56 3.21 -0.15 5.20
N TRP A 57 2.80 -1.26 5.80
CA TRP A 57 3.66 -2.29 6.34
C TRP A 57 3.80 -3.40 5.31
N THR A 58 5.02 -3.67 4.83
CA THR A 58 5.26 -4.79 3.92
C THR A 58 5.78 -5.97 4.73
N THR A 59 5.08 -7.10 4.72
CA THR A 59 5.45 -8.31 5.49
C THR A 59 5.36 -9.59 4.66
N ASP A 60 6.24 -10.55 4.93
CA ASP A 60 6.18 -11.90 4.33
C ASP A 60 5.20 -12.84 5.08
N ALA A 61 4.59 -12.37 6.17
CA ALA A 61 3.97 -13.23 7.18
C ALA A 61 2.49 -12.90 7.49
N ILE A 62 1.64 -12.84 6.47
CA ILE A 62 0.20 -12.50 6.59
C ILE A 62 -0.57 -13.30 7.67
N TYR A 63 -0.21 -14.55 7.95
CA TYR A 63 -0.86 -15.36 9.01
C TYR A 63 -0.27 -15.17 10.42
N ARG A 64 0.70 -14.27 10.59
CA ARG A 64 1.41 -14.02 11.85
C ARG A 64 1.35 -12.56 12.30
N GLU A 65 0.53 -11.75 11.63
CA GLU A 65 0.23 -10.38 12.05
C GLU A 65 -0.45 -10.40 13.43
N THR A 66 0.20 -9.84 14.44
CA THR A 66 -0.37 -9.78 15.80
C THR A 66 -1.09 -8.47 16.06
N ALA A 67 -2.08 -8.51 16.95
CA ALA A 67 -2.81 -7.30 17.34
C ALA A 67 -1.90 -6.22 17.97
N ASP A 68 -0.79 -6.62 18.62
CA ASP A 68 0.21 -5.68 19.15
C ASP A 68 1.00 -4.99 18.04
N GLU A 69 1.45 -5.75 17.02
CA GLU A 69 2.12 -5.19 15.84
C GLU A 69 1.20 -4.23 15.09
N VAL A 70 -0.04 -4.66 14.81
CA VAL A 70 -1.04 -3.82 14.13
C VAL A 70 -1.26 -2.52 14.91
N ARG A 71 -1.42 -2.58 16.24
CA ARG A 71 -1.55 -1.37 17.08
C ARG A 71 -0.31 -0.48 17.01
N ALA A 72 0.89 -1.06 17.05
CA ALA A 72 2.13 -0.32 16.96
C ALA A 72 2.28 0.39 15.60
N HIS A 73 1.93 -0.29 14.50
CA HIS A 73 1.93 0.27 13.15
C HIS A 73 0.91 1.40 13.00
N VAL A 74 -0.33 1.20 13.44
CA VAL A 74 -1.36 2.25 13.41
C VAL A 74 -0.93 3.46 14.24
N ALA A 75 -0.36 3.26 15.44
CA ALA A 75 0.16 4.35 16.27
C ALA A 75 1.32 5.11 15.60
N ALA A 76 2.06 4.45 14.70
CA ALA A 76 3.13 5.04 13.89
C ALA A 76 2.64 5.62 12.54
N GLY A 77 1.33 5.69 12.31
CA GLY A 77 0.73 6.19 11.08
C GLY A 77 0.95 5.27 9.87
N VAL A 78 0.96 3.96 10.11
CA VAL A 78 1.01 2.90 9.09
C VAL A 78 -0.35 2.20 9.12
N ASP A 79 -1.23 2.58 8.20
CA ASP A 79 -2.65 2.19 8.25
C ASP A 79 -2.99 0.98 7.36
N VAL A 80 -2.04 0.53 6.55
CA VAL A 80 -2.21 -0.57 5.59
C VAL A 80 -1.09 -1.58 5.77
N VAL A 81 -1.40 -2.83 5.48
CA VAL A 81 -0.44 -3.93 5.35
C VAL A 81 -0.60 -4.58 3.97
N GLU A 82 0.51 -4.99 3.39
CA GLU A 82 0.59 -5.73 2.13
C GLU A 82 1.94 -6.48 2.08
N MET A 83 2.31 -7.08 0.94
CA MET A 83 3.44 -8.02 0.89
C MET A 83 4.53 -7.65 -0.12
N GLU A 84 4.42 -6.54 -0.88
CA GLU A 84 5.31 -6.27 -2.00
C GLU A 84 5.96 -4.87 -2.04
N ALA A 85 5.32 -3.81 -1.54
CA ALA A 85 5.68 -2.43 -1.84
C ALA A 85 7.11 -2.09 -1.43
N ALA A 86 7.54 -2.49 -0.23
CA ALA A 86 8.91 -2.25 0.23
C ALA A 86 9.96 -2.87 -0.73
N ALA A 87 9.75 -4.12 -1.14
CA ALA A 87 10.64 -4.83 -2.05
C ALA A 87 10.66 -4.17 -3.42
N VAL A 88 9.50 -3.88 -4.02
CA VAL A 88 9.43 -3.29 -5.37
C VAL A 88 10.02 -1.87 -5.38
N PHE A 89 9.76 -1.06 -4.35
CA PHE A 89 10.37 0.28 -4.20
C PHE A 89 11.89 0.19 -4.08
N ALA A 90 12.41 -0.72 -3.26
CA ALA A 90 13.84 -0.92 -3.07
C ALA A 90 14.54 -1.35 -4.37
N VAL A 91 13.98 -2.32 -5.09
CA VAL A 91 14.50 -2.76 -6.39
C VAL A 91 14.43 -1.63 -7.41
N GLY A 92 13.31 -0.91 -7.48
CA GLY A 92 13.12 0.23 -8.38
C GLY A 92 14.17 1.31 -8.18
N ALA A 93 14.44 1.68 -6.91
CA ALA A 93 15.45 2.66 -6.55
C ALA A 93 16.87 2.25 -7.01
N VAL A 94 17.26 0.99 -6.80
CA VAL A 94 18.58 0.48 -7.21
C VAL A 94 18.69 0.35 -8.74
N ARG A 95 17.59 0.03 -9.42
CA ARG A 95 17.57 -0.17 -10.87
C ARG A 95 17.30 1.11 -11.67
N GLY A 96 16.99 2.22 -11.01
CA GLY A 96 16.61 3.47 -11.67
C GLY A 96 15.25 3.38 -12.39
N ALA A 97 14.36 2.50 -11.93
CA ALA A 97 13.01 2.36 -12.46
C ALA A 97 12.02 3.15 -11.59
N GLN A 98 11.08 3.85 -12.23
CA GLN A 98 10.02 4.56 -11.52
C GLN A 98 8.97 3.56 -11.05
N VAL A 99 8.71 3.52 -9.74
CA VAL A 99 7.76 2.59 -9.12
C VAL A 99 6.91 3.35 -8.10
N ALA A 100 5.60 3.15 -8.12
CA ALA A 100 4.68 3.60 -7.09
C ALA A 100 3.60 2.53 -6.88
N SER A 101 2.85 2.62 -5.78
CA SER A 101 1.80 1.63 -5.47
C SER A 101 0.49 2.34 -5.13
N LEU A 102 -0.58 1.95 -5.82
CA LEU A 102 -1.97 2.29 -5.53
C LEU A 102 -2.67 1.00 -5.10
N LEU A 103 -3.12 0.97 -3.85
CA LEU A 103 -3.75 -0.18 -3.22
C LEU A 103 -5.26 0.02 -3.12
N VAL A 104 -5.98 -1.09 -2.99
CA VAL A 104 -7.40 -1.14 -2.64
C VAL A 104 -7.52 -1.91 -1.35
N VAL A 105 -8.18 -1.35 -0.34
CA VAL A 105 -8.43 -2.07 0.92
C VAL A 105 -9.41 -3.21 0.66
N SER A 106 -8.96 -4.45 0.90
CA SER A 106 -9.73 -5.65 0.58
C SER A 106 -10.19 -6.46 1.79
N ASP A 107 -9.74 -6.08 2.98
CA ASP A 107 -9.95 -6.80 4.23
C ASP A 107 -9.48 -5.93 5.41
N ILE A 108 -9.92 -6.30 6.62
CA ILE A 108 -9.64 -5.55 7.86
C ILE A 108 -9.06 -6.50 8.91
N ILE A 109 -7.86 -6.20 9.39
CA ILE A 109 -7.16 -6.95 10.46
C ILE A 109 -7.08 -6.18 11.78
N SER A 110 -7.42 -4.89 11.79
CA SER A 110 -7.32 -4.01 12.96
C SER A 110 -8.51 -4.11 13.91
N THR A 111 -9.20 -5.24 13.93
CA THR A 111 -10.34 -5.47 14.83
C THR A 111 -9.85 -5.58 16.28
N LEU A 112 -10.70 -5.16 17.23
CA LEU A 112 -10.32 -5.12 18.65
C LEU A 112 -10.05 -6.51 19.24
N ASP A 113 -10.66 -7.54 18.67
CA ASP A 113 -10.50 -8.95 19.05
C ASP A 113 -9.47 -9.70 18.20
N GLY A 114 -8.84 -9.02 17.22
CA GLY A 114 -7.86 -9.61 16.31
C GLY A 114 -8.47 -10.53 15.24
N THR A 115 -9.79 -10.50 15.07
CA THR A 115 -10.48 -11.21 13.99
C THR A 115 -10.14 -10.60 12.64
N TRP A 116 -9.64 -11.41 11.71
CA TRP A 116 -9.49 -11.02 10.30
C TRP A 116 -10.86 -11.00 9.61
N VAL A 117 -11.20 -9.89 8.96
CA VAL A 117 -12.45 -9.70 8.22
C VAL A 117 -12.14 -9.58 6.72
N PRO A 118 -12.23 -10.68 5.95
CA PRO A 118 -11.97 -10.66 4.52
C PRO A 118 -13.15 -10.10 3.72
N GLU A 119 -12.88 -9.21 2.77
CA GLU A 119 -13.87 -8.58 1.88
C GLU A 119 -13.47 -8.70 0.40
N PHE A 120 -12.55 -9.63 0.07
CA PHE A 120 -11.91 -9.77 -1.25
C PHE A 120 -12.89 -9.85 -2.43
N HIS A 121 -14.08 -10.40 -2.20
CA HIS A 121 -15.10 -10.62 -3.23
C HIS A 121 -16.27 -9.64 -3.12
N GLY A 122 -16.14 -8.61 -2.28
CA GLY A 122 -17.16 -7.57 -2.16
C GLY A 122 -17.25 -6.76 -3.45
N GLU A 123 -18.47 -6.47 -3.90
CA GLU A 123 -18.71 -5.66 -5.12
C GLU A 123 -18.01 -4.31 -5.04
N VAL A 124 -17.93 -3.72 -3.84
CA VAL A 124 -17.23 -2.45 -3.60
C VAL A 124 -15.73 -2.54 -3.84
N VAL A 125 -15.10 -3.66 -3.46
CA VAL A 125 -13.66 -3.93 -3.68
C VAL A 125 -13.40 -4.18 -5.15
N GLY A 126 -14.24 -4.98 -5.82
CA GLY A 126 -14.13 -5.22 -7.26
C GLY A 126 -14.22 -3.93 -8.08
N ALA A 127 -15.23 -3.10 -7.81
CA ALA A 127 -15.38 -1.80 -8.48
C ALA A 127 -14.21 -0.84 -8.18
N ALA A 128 -13.62 -0.90 -6.99
CA ALA A 128 -12.45 -0.10 -6.64
C ALA A 128 -11.18 -0.57 -7.37
N LEU A 129 -10.99 -1.88 -7.56
CA LEU A 129 -9.90 -2.44 -8.35
C LEU A 129 -10.00 -2.01 -9.82
N GLU A 130 -11.21 -2.03 -10.41
CA GLU A 130 -11.44 -1.52 -11.76
C GLU A 130 -11.05 -0.03 -11.88
N ARG A 131 -11.48 0.81 -10.93
CA ARG A 131 -11.09 2.23 -10.88
C ARG A 131 -9.57 2.41 -10.73
N ALA A 132 -8.92 1.64 -9.86
CA ALA A 132 -7.47 1.70 -9.67
C ALA A 132 -6.72 1.28 -10.93
N PHE A 133 -7.22 0.26 -11.65
CA PHE A 133 -6.68 -0.17 -12.93
C PHE A 133 -6.79 0.94 -13.99
N ASP A 134 -7.95 1.57 -14.13
CA ASP A 134 -8.14 2.64 -15.11
C ASP A 134 -7.25 3.87 -14.85
N VAL A 135 -7.02 4.20 -13.58
CA VAL A 135 -6.05 5.22 -13.16
C VAL A 135 -4.64 4.81 -13.56
N ALA A 136 -4.23 3.57 -13.28
CA ALA A 136 -2.90 3.08 -13.62
C ALA A 136 -2.65 3.10 -15.13
N VAL A 137 -3.63 2.69 -15.95
CA VAL A 137 -3.54 2.75 -17.41
C VAL A 137 -3.36 4.19 -17.87
N ALA A 138 -4.18 5.12 -17.41
CA ALA A 138 -4.12 6.52 -17.83
C ALA A 138 -2.79 7.21 -17.46
N VAL A 139 -2.19 6.86 -16.32
CA VAL A 139 -0.89 7.41 -15.90
C VAL A 139 0.27 6.88 -16.74
N LEU A 140 0.14 5.66 -17.28
CA LEU A 140 1.22 4.97 -18.00
C LEU A 140 1.16 5.17 -19.52
N THR A 141 0.12 5.80 -20.05
CA THR A 141 -0.08 6.08 -21.49
C THR A 141 0.07 7.55 -21.81
#